data_AF-G6XM27-F1
#
_entry.id   AF-G6XM27-F1
#
_cell.length_a   1.000
_cell.length_b   1.000
_cell.length_c   1.000
_cell.angle_alpha   90.00
_cell.angle_beta   90.00
_cell.angle_gamma   90.00
#
_symmetry.space_group_name_H-M   'P 1'
#
loop_
_entity.id
_entity.type
_entity.pdbx_description
1 polymer ?
#
loop_
_entity_poly.entity_id
_entity_poly.type
_entity_poly.pdbx_seq_one_letter_code
_entity_poly.pdbx_strand_id
1 'polypeptide(L)'
;MTIPHRARSPSATGLRLEIVRATGEVLTAGIEHVDIEGVAVPIYGVAKTVADCFKHRRSVGEDVAIEALRDALHQRKTTSGELMKFAAIDRVSARMEPYIKAMQ
;
A
#
# COMPACT_ATOMS: atom_id res chain seq x y z
N MET A 1 6.03 0.60 8.78
CA MET A 1 4.95 0.14 9.69
C MET A 1 3.85 1.18 9.72
N THR A 2 2.59 0.76 9.63
CA THR A 2 1.43 1.66 9.75
C THR A 2 0.82 1.56 11.13
N ILE A 3 0.54 2.70 11.77
CA ILE A 3 -0.10 2.77 13.09
C ILE A 3 -1.31 3.73 13.09
N PRO A 4 -2.26 3.57 14.02
CA PRO A 4 -3.33 4.54 14.20
C PRO A 4 -2.77 5.94 14.46
N HIS A 5 -3.45 6.97 13.97
CA HIS A 5 -2.99 8.37 14.09
C HIS A 5 -2.60 8.79 15.52
N ARG A 6 -3.33 8.33 16.55
CA ARG A 6 -3.06 8.66 17.97
C ARG A 6 -2.21 7.62 18.71
N ALA A 7 -1.74 6.57 18.04
CA ALA A 7 -0.92 5.56 18.68
C ALA A 7 0.49 6.08 18.99
N ARG A 8 1.05 5.66 20.12
CA ARG A 8 2.45 5.91 20.46
C ARG A 8 3.34 5.18 19.44
N SER A 9 4.37 5.87 18.94
CA SER A 9 5.37 5.23 18.10
C SER A 9 6.11 4.15 18.90
N PRO A 10 6.31 2.95 18.35
CA PRO A 10 7.10 1.92 19.02
C PRO A 10 8.56 2.39 19.17
N SER A 11 9.18 2.02 20.28
CA SER A 11 10.62 2.17 20.48
C SER A 11 11.26 0.82 20.20
N ALA A 12 12.01 0.72 19.12
CA ALA A 12 12.76 -0.47 18.75
C ALA A 12 14.24 -0.10 18.67
N THR A 13 15.01 -0.48 19.68
CA THR A 13 16.45 -0.25 19.71
C THR A 13 17.11 -1.12 18.65
N GLY A 14 17.90 -0.52 17.76
CA GLY A 14 18.65 -1.24 16.72
C GLY A 14 17.90 -1.47 15.41
N LEU A 15 16.64 -1.05 15.28
CA LEU A 15 15.87 -1.15 14.03
C LEU A 15 15.51 0.24 13.48
N ARG A 16 15.75 0.46 12.19
CA ARG A 16 15.22 1.64 11.49
C ARG A 16 13.76 1.39 11.15
N LEU A 17 12.86 2.14 11.78
CA LEU A 17 11.43 2.06 11.53
C LEU A 17 10.95 3.30 10.79
N GLU A 18 10.35 3.10 9.63
CA GLU A 18 9.54 4.12 8.96
C GLU A 18 8.08 3.97 9.39
N ILE A 19 7.53 5.04 9.98
CA ILE A 19 6.19 5.03 10.57
C ILE A 19 5.24 5.83 9.69
N VAL A 20 4.20 5.17 9.19
CA VAL A 20 3.07 5.79 8.52
C VAL A 20 1.89 5.84 9.49
N ARG A 21 1.16 6.95 9.51
CA ARG A 21 -0.05 7.12 10.33
C ARG A 21 -1.28 7.10 9.46
N ALA A 22 -2.26 6.27 9.82
CA ALA A 22 -3.51 6.12 9.10
C ALA A 22 -4.73 6.11 10.04
N THR A 23 -5.91 6.31 9.45
CA THR A 23 -7.21 6.29 10.14
C THR A 23 -8.26 5.62 9.27
N GLY A 24 -9.33 5.14 9.90
CA GLY A 24 -10.50 4.56 9.21
C GLY A 24 -10.10 3.44 8.25
N GLU A 25 -10.75 3.41 7.09
CA GLU A 25 -10.53 2.36 6.08
C GLU A 25 -9.12 2.37 5.49
N VAL A 26 -8.43 3.52 5.44
CA VAL A 26 -7.02 3.57 5.00
C VAL A 26 -6.14 2.69 5.88
N LEU A 27 -6.45 2.60 7.18
CA LEU A 27 -5.70 1.80 8.13
C LEU A 27 -6.05 0.32 8.04
N THR A 28 -7.33 -0.03 7.85
CA THR A 28 -7.83 -1.39 8.06
C THR A 28 -8.14 -2.17 6.78
N ALA A 29 -8.38 -1.50 5.65
CA ALA A 29 -8.77 -2.15 4.42
C ALA A 29 -7.57 -2.86 3.76
N GLY A 30 -7.83 -4.03 3.19
CA GLY A 30 -6.82 -4.79 2.44
C GLY A 30 -5.72 -5.38 3.31
N ILE A 31 -5.97 -5.59 4.61
CA ILE A 31 -5.06 -6.35 5.47
C ILE A 31 -5.20 -7.84 5.15
N GLU A 32 -4.07 -8.47 4.90
CA GLU A 32 -3.89 -9.91 4.72
C GLU A 32 -2.96 -10.42 5.83
N HIS A 33 -3.05 -11.70 6.18
CA HIS A 33 -2.15 -12.32 7.16
C HIS A 33 -1.25 -13.32 6.46
N VAL A 34 0.05 -13.15 6.65
CA VAL A 34 1.07 -14.06 6.12
C VAL A 34 1.80 -14.71 7.27
N ASP A 35 1.99 -16.02 7.20
CA ASP A 35 2.81 -16.75 8.18
C ASP A 35 4.29 -16.44 7.93
N ILE A 36 4.95 -15.89 8.95
CA ILE A 36 6.39 -15.66 8.96
C ILE A 36 6.91 -16.32 10.24
N GLU A 37 7.69 -17.38 10.07
CA GLU A 37 8.27 -18.15 11.19
C GLU A 37 7.20 -18.64 12.20
N GLY A 38 6.01 -19.04 11.73
CA GLY A 38 4.92 -19.50 12.57
C GLY A 38 4.10 -18.38 13.23
N VAL A 39 4.37 -17.12 12.89
CA VAL A 39 3.61 -15.96 13.36
C VAL A 39 2.77 -15.41 12.22
N ALA A 40 1.46 -15.31 12.43
CA ALA A 40 0.56 -14.64 11.49
C ALA A 40 0.77 -13.12 11.55
N VAL A 41 1.48 -12.57 10.57
CA VAL A 41 1.81 -11.15 10.48
C VAL A 41 0.81 -10.43 9.58
N PRO A 42 0.15 -9.35 10.05
CA PRO A 42 -0.72 -8.54 9.21
C PRO A 42 0.11 -7.67 8.26
N ILE A 43 -0.18 -7.76 6.97
CA ILE A 43 0.42 -6.96 5.89
C ILE A 43 -0.69 -6.35 5.03
N TYR A 44 -0.38 -5.34 4.23
CA TYR A 44 -1.30 -4.90 3.19
C TYR A 44 -1.16 -5.76 1.94
N GLY A 45 -2.30 -6.15 1.36
CA GLY A 45 -2.38 -6.87 0.10
C GLY A 45 -1.85 -6.04 -1.08
N VAL A 46 -1.59 -6.72 -2.20
CA VAL A 46 -0.87 -6.13 -3.35
C VAL A 46 -1.54 -4.85 -3.86
N ALA A 47 -2.86 -4.88 -4.11
CA ALA A 47 -3.59 -3.73 -4.64
C ALA A 47 -3.54 -2.51 -3.70
N LYS A 48 -3.63 -2.76 -2.39
CA LYS A 48 -3.52 -1.74 -1.34
C LYS A 48 -2.10 -1.17 -1.28
N THR A 49 -1.08 -2.03 -1.31
CA THR A 49 0.32 -1.62 -1.31
C THR A 49 0.65 -0.73 -2.52
N VAL A 50 0.15 -1.06 -3.72
CA VAL A 50 0.34 -0.20 -4.91
C VAL A 50 -0.31 1.18 -4.69
N ALA A 51 -1.55 1.23 -4.19
CA ALA A 51 -2.20 2.51 -3.89
C ALA A 51 -1.43 3.34 -2.85
N ASP A 52 -0.88 2.69 -1.82
CA ASP A 52 -0.02 3.31 -0.82
C ASP A 52 1.27 3.87 -1.42
N CYS A 53 1.90 3.18 -2.40
CA CYS A 53 3.05 3.72 -3.13
C CYS A 53 2.70 5.05 -3.83
N PHE A 54 1.54 5.17 -4.48
CA PHE A 54 1.12 6.44 -5.09
C PHE A 54 0.82 7.55 -4.07
N LYS A 55 0.29 7.16 -2.91
CA LYS A 55 0.00 8.08 -1.79
C LYS A 55 1.29 8.62 -1.18
N HIS A 56 2.28 7.74 -0.99
CA HIS A 56 3.55 8.01 -0.34
C HIS A 56 4.73 8.14 -1.31
N ARG A 57 4.47 8.40 -2.61
CA ARG A 57 5.49 8.51 -3.67
C ARG A 57 6.63 9.50 -3.39
N ARG A 58 6.40 10.51 -2.53
CA ARG A 58 7.47 11.43 -2.09
C ARG A 58 8.53 10.75 -1.22
N SER A 59 8.15 9.70 -0.52
CA SER A 59 9.02 8.87 0.31
C SER A 59 9.52 7.65 -0.46
N VAL A 60 8.65 7.00 -1.25
CA VAL A 60 8.95 5.73 -1.93
C VAL A 60 9.62 5.93 -3.31
N GLY A 61 9.36 7.03 -4.00
CA GLY A 61 9.71 7.22 -5.41
C GLY A 61 8.47 7.13 -6.31
N GLU A 62 8.38 7.99 -7.32
CA GLU A 62 7.28 7.99 -8.29
C GLU A 62 7.47 6.89 -9.35
N ASP A 63 8.71 6.69 -9.79
CA ASP A 63 9.14 5.56 -10.60
C ASP A 63 8.80 4.22 -9.95
N VAL A 64 9.09 4.07 -8.65
CA VAL A 64 8.77 2.85 -7.88
C VAL A 64 7.26 2.62 -7.82
N ALA A 65 6.45 3.67 -7.66
CA ALA A 65 4.99 3.53 -7.64
C ALA A 65 4.43 3.08 -9.01
N ILE A 66 4.99 3.59 -10.11
CA ILE A 66 4.60 3.21 -11.47
C ILE A 66 5.06 1.78 -11.79
N GLU A 67 6.27 1.40 -11.37
CA GLU A 67 6.80 0.04 -11.53
C GLU A 67 5.97 -0.97 -10.74
N ALA A 68 5.64 -0.68 -9.48
CA ALA A 68 4.80 -1.54 -8.66
C ALA A 68 3.42 -1.79 -9.29
N LEU A 69 2.80 -0.76 -9.87
CA LEU A 69 1.55 -0.89 -10.61
C LEU A 69 1.70 -1.81 -11.83
N ARG A 70 2.72 -1.53 -12.65
CA ARG A 70 3.03 -2.30 -13.86
C ARG A 70 3.25 -3.77 -13.52
N ASP A 71 4.07 -4.05 -12.53
CA ASP A 71 4.42 -5.41 -12.11
C ASP A 71 3.22 -6.16 -11.53
N ALA A 72 2.41 -5.49 -10.71
CA ALA A 72 1.22 -6.11 -10.13
C ALA A 72 0.22 -6.54 -11.21
N LEU A 73 0.03 -5.72 -12.26
CA LEU A 73 -0.82 -6.04 -13.41
C LEU A 73 -0.19 -7.12 -14.30
N HIS A 74 1.08 -6.98 -14.68
CA HIS A 74 1.76 -7.95 -15.53
C HIS A 74 1.84 -9.35 -14.91
N GLN A 75 2.12 -9.42 -13.60
CA GLN A 75 2.18 -10.68 -12.85
C GLN A 75 0.78 -11.20 -12.46
N ARG A 76 -0.29 -10.49 -12.84
CA ARG A 76 -1.69 -10.82 -12.53
C ARG A 76 -1.94 -11.01 -11.03
N LYS A 77 -1.23 -10.27 -10.19
CA LYS A 77 -1.39 -10.28 -8.73
C LYS A 77 -2.56 -9.41 -8.24
N THR A 78 -3.15 -8.62 -9.13
CA THR A 78 -4.31 -7.77 -8.89
C THR A 78 -5.04 -7.48 -10.19
N THR A 79 -6.27 -7.00 -10.09
CA THR A 79 -7.04 -6.45 -11.22
C THR A 79 -7.06 -4.92 -11.19
N SER A 80 -7.36 -4.28 -12.34
CA SER A 80 -7.59 -2.83 -12.41
C SER A 80 -8.73 -2.38 -11.48
N GLY A 81 -9.76 -3.22 -11.30
CA GLY A 81 -10.89 -2.92 -10.41
C GLY A 81 -10.47 -2.88 -8.93
N GLU A 82 -9.66 -3.84 -8.48
CA GLU A 82 -9.12 -3.85 -7.12
C GLU A 82 -8.19 -2.67 -6.86
N LEU A 83 -7.32 -2.34 -7.83
CA LEU A 83 -6.46 -1.17 -7.75
C LEU A 83 -7.29 0.12 -7.60
N MET A 84 -8.33 0.30 -8.42
CA MET A 84 -9.19 1.48 -8.33
C MET A 84 -10.00 1.54 -7.02
N LYS A 85 -10.41 0.39 -6.48
CA LYS A 85 -11.06 0.30 -5.16
C LYS A 85 -10.15 0.86 -4.06
N PHE A 86 -8.91 0.37 -3.97
CA PHE A 86 -7.97 0.86 -2.96
C PHE A 86 -7.48 2.29 -3.25
N ALA A 87 -7.35 2.67 -4.51
CA ALA A 87 -7.05 4.05 -4.90
C ALA A 87 -8.12 5.04 -4.39
N ALA A 88 -9.39 4.64 -4.38
CA ALA A 88 -10.48 5.45 -3.84
C ALA A 88 -10.38 5.59 -2.31
N ILE A 89 -10.15 4.47 -1.60
CA ILE A 89 -9.93 4.46 -0.14
C ILE A 89 -8.75 5.38 0.22
N ASP A 90 -7.66 5.31 -0.54
CA ASP A 90 -6.46 6.11 -0.31
C ASP A 90 -6.49 7.52 -0.87
N ARG A 91 -7.57 7.89 -1.58
CA ARG A 91 -7.77 9.20 -2.23
C ARG A 91 -6.68 9.53 -3.25
N VAL A 92 -6.28 8.51 -4.02
CA VAL A 92 -5.28 8.61 -5.09
C VAL A 92 -5.81 8.17 -6.46
N SER A 93 -7.12 7.92 -6.61
CA SER A 93 -7.75 7.50 -7.87
C SER A 93 -7.35 8.35 -9.07
N ALA A 94 -7.47 9.69 -8.97
CA ALA A 94 -7.14 10.59 -10.07
C ALA A 94 -5.66 10.52 -10.50
N ARG A 95 -4.76 10.11 -9.59
CA ARG A 95 -3.34 9.92 -9.90
C ARG A 95 -3.08 8.57 -10.55
N MET A 96 -3.77 7.52 -10.13
CA MET A 96 -3.55 6.16 -10.63
C MET A 96 -4.28 5.89 -11.96
N GLU A 97 -5.44 6.50 -12.16
CA GLU A 97 -6.31 6.24 -13.32
C GLU A 97 -5.61 6.39 -14.68
N PRO A 98 -4.79 7.44 -14.94
CA PRO A 98 -4.09 7.55 -16.21
C PRO A 98 -3.13 6.39 -16.47
N TYR A 99 -2.41 5.93 -15.45
CA TYR A 99 -1.46 4.82 -15.58
C TYR A 99 -2.17 3.49 -15.77
N ILE A 100 -3.27 3.26 -15.05
CA ILE A 100 -4.08 2.04 -15.21
C ILE A 100 -4.63 1.96 -16.64
N LYS A 101 -5.17 3.07 -17.18
CA LYS A 101 -5.67 3.12 -18.57
C LYS A 101 -4.58 2.87 -19.60
N ALA A 102 -3.36 3.35 -19.34
CA ALA A 102 -2.22 3.15 -20.25
C ALA A 102 -1.66 1.72 -20.22
N MET A 103 -2.01 0.92 -19.22
CA MET A 103 -1.54 -0.46 -19.03
C MET A 103 -2.63 -1.53 -19.29
N GLN A 104 -3.83 -1.11 -19.67
CA GLN A 104 -4.88 -1.99 -20.20
C GLN A 104 -4.63 -2.32 -21.67
#